data_AF-A0AAW8KM80-F1
#
_entry.id   AF-A0AAW8KM80-F1
#
_cell.length_a   1.000
_cell.length_b   1.000
_cell.length_c   1.000
_cell.angle_alpha   90.00
_cell.angle_beta   90.00
_cell.angle_gamma   90.00
#
_symmetry.space_group_name_H-M   'P 1'
#
loop_
_entity.id
_entity.type
_entity.pdbx_description
1 polymer ?
#
loop_
_entity_poly.entity_id
_entity_poly.type
_entity_poly.pdbx_seq_one_letter_code
_entity_poly.pdbx_strand_id
1 'polypeptide(L)' 'MEYHVGDVVRLKKKHPCGSNEWEILRVGADFRLKCIGCGHQ' A
#
# COMPACT_ATOMS: atom_id res chain seq x y z
N MET A 1 -13.85 -2.78 -9.43
CA MET A 1 -13.31 -2.86 -8.06
C MET A 1 -12.89 -1.45 -7.70
N GLU A 2 -13.60 -0.84 -6.76
CA GLU A 2 -13.22 0.44 -6.16
C GLU A 2 -12.29 0.17 -4.98
N TYR A 3 -11.22 0.95 -4.87
CA TYR A 3 -10.31 0.89 -3.73
C TYR A 3 -10.73 1.94 -2.70
N HIS A 4 -10.68 1.59 -1.42
CA HIS A 4 -10.97 2.53 -0.34
C HIS A 4 -9.73 2.78 0.52
N VAL A 5 -9.76 3.86 1.28
CA VAL A 5 -8.76 4.08 2.32
C VAL A 5 -8.91 2.98 3.38
N GLY A 6 -7.79 2.36 3.75
CA GLY A 6 -7.74 1.21 4.65
C GLY A 6 -7.67 -0.14 3.94
N ASP A 7 -7.88 -0.20 2.61
CA ASP A 7 -7.68 -1.44 1.87
C ASP A 7 -6.21 -1.85 1.85
N VAL A 8 -5.96 -3.16 1.93
CA VAL A 8 -4.62 -3.74 1.81
C VAL A 8 -4.45 -4.32 0.41
N VAL A 9 -3.51 -3.76 -0.34
CA VAL A 9 -3.15 -4.21 -1.68
C VAL A 9 -1.79 -4.90 -1.69
N ARG A 10 -1.65 -5.91 -2.54
CA ARG A 10 -0.37 -6.59 -2.75
C ARG A 10 0.27 -6.12 -4.05
N LEU A 11 1.42 -5.49 -3.94
CA LEU A 11 2.21 -5.08 -5.10
C LEU A 11 2.95 -6.30 -5.68
N LYS A 12 3.14 -6.28 -7.01
CA LYS A 12 3.92 -7.31 -7.72
C LYS A 12 5.39 -7.32 -7.29
N LYS A 13 5.96 -6.14 -7.01
CA LYS A 13 7.31 -6.01 -6.47
C LYS A 13 7.26 -5.97 -4.94
N LYS A 14 8.21 -6.66 -4.30
CA LYS A 14 8.43 -6.54 -2.86
C LYS A 14 9.05 -5.19 -2.54
N HIS A 15 8.67 -4.63 -1.41
CA HIS A 15 9.39 -3.52 -0.79
C HIS A 15 10.79 -4.01 -0.34
N PRO A 16 11.82 -3.14 -0.28
CA PRO A 16 13.14 -3.52 0.23
C PRO A 16 13.16 -4.14 1.63
N CYS A 17 12.12 -3.90 2.45
CA CYS A 17 11.96 -4.57 3.74
C CYS A 17 11.49 -6.04 3.66
N GLY A 18 11.15 -6.54 2.47
CA GLY A 18 10.69 -7.91 2.23
C GLY A 18 9.17 -8.10 2.14
N SER A 19 8.38 -7.14 2.64
CA SER A 19 6.92 -7.16 2.53
C SER A 19 6.43 -6.68 1.15
N ASN A 20 5.32 -7.22 0.67
CA ASN A 20 4.65 -6.73 -0.54
C ASN A 20 3.22 -6.27 -0.29
N GLU A 21 2.83 -6.17 0.97
CA GLU A 21 1.53 -5.71 1.43
C GLU A 21 1.59 -4.22 1.76
N TRP A 22 0.63 -3.48 1.23
CA TRP A 22 0.55 -2.04 1.33
C TRP A 22 -0.87 -1.63 1.70
N GLU A 23 -1.01 -0.81 2.72
CA GLU A 23 -2.27 -0.20 3.13
C GLU A 23 -2.48 1.11 2.36
N ILE A 24 -3.69 1.30 1.84
CA ILE A 24 -4.07 2.52 1.15
C ILE A 24 -4.40 3.60 2.18
N LEU A 25 -3.60 4.66 2.23
CA LEU A 25 -3.85 5.83 3.07
C LEU A 25 -4.67 6.91 2.35
N ARG A 26 -4.63 6.93 1.01
CA ARG A 26 -5.36 7.89 0.17
C ARG A 26 -5.72 7.26 -1.16
N VAL A 27 -6.94 7.53 -1.62
CA VAL A 27 -7.45 7.23 -2.97
C VAL A 27 -7.83 8.55 -3.63
N GLY A 28 -7.44 8.79 -4.88
CA GLY A 28 -7.69 10.04 -5.60
C GLY A 28 -6.77 10.21 -6.81
N ALA A 29 -6.30 11.44 -7.05
CA ALA A 29 -5.31 11.75 -8.10
C ALA A 29 -3.99 10.96 -7.93
N ASP A 30 -3.67 10.61 -6.68
CA ASP A 30 -2.49 9.85 -6.28
C ASP A 30 -2.86 8.86 -5.17
N PHE A 31 -2.33 7.63 -5.28
CA PHE A 31 -2.41 6.65 -4.20
C PHE A 31 -1.29 6.91 -3.21
N ARG A 32 -1.65 7.22 -1.97
CA ARG A 32 -0.69 7.16 -0.86
C ARG A 32 -0.80 5.78 -0.26
N LEU A 33 0.31 5.05 -0.25
CA LEU A 33 0.38 3.70 0.27
C LEU A 33 1.24 3.69 1.54
N LYS A 34 1.09 2.68 2.38
CA LYS A 34 1.94 2.43 3.54
C LYS A 34 2.33 0.97 3.59
N CYS A 35 3.61 0.68 3.56
CA CYS A 35 4.12 -0.67 3.70
C CYS A 35 3.77 -1.23 5.09
N ILE A 36 3.06 -2.37 5.13
CA ILE A 36 2.67 -3.02 6.39
C ILE A 36 3.89 -3.54 7.16
N GLY A 37 4.96 -3.94 6.47
CA GLY A 37 6.12 -4.54 7.10
C GLY A 37 7.07 -3.58 7.79
N CYS A 38 7.19 -2.33 7.31
CA CYS A 38 8.14 -1.36 7.87
C CYS A 38 7.56 0.05 8.07
N GLY A 39 6.28 0.27 7.75
CA GLY A 39 5.59 1.54 7.92
C GLY A 39 5.98 2.66 6.95
N HIS A 40 6.80 2.37 5.93
CA HIS A 40 7.22 3.35 4.92
C HIS A 40 6.05 3.75 4.02
N GLN A 41 5.94 5.04 3.66
CA GLN A 41 4.86 5.61 2.84
C GLN A 41 5.33 5.93 1.42
#